data_AF-A0A945K409-F1
#
_entry.id   AF-A0A945K409-F1
#
_cell.length_a   1.000
_cell.length_b   1.000
_cell.length_c   1.000
_cell.angle_alpha   90.00
_cell.angle_beta   90.00
_cell.angle_gamma   90.00
#
_symmetry.space_group_name_H-M   'P 1'
#
loop_
_entity.id
_entity.type
_entity.pdbx_description
1 polymer ?
#
loop_
_entity_poly.entity_id
_entity_poly.type
_entity_poly.pdbx_seq_one_letter_code
_entity_poly.pdbx_strand_id
1 'polypeptide(L)'
;MQDEDKTKDQLIEELRDLRQQVATLSGRAEAMSSPEQGERSLRRPTQTPIEFVANFELVHAQGVDVSASGVCFETSENLEFELEFEADGETHQHTAHLAWMRKVSSGNIRWGFELVSKETSGLLSVRKLLDTAEIEMDVGE
;
A
#
# COMPACT_ATOMS: atom_id res chain seq x y z
N MET A 1 39.23 -26.57 1.36
CA MET A 1 39.15 -27.97 0.89
C MET A 1 38.16 -27.92 -0.26
N GLN A 2 38.65 -28.06 -1.50
CA GLN A 2 37.84 -27.84 -2.70
C GLN A 2 36.78 -28.93 -2.79
N ASP A 3 35.55 -28.56 -3.17
CA ASP A 3 34.44 -29.50 -3.37
C ASP A 3 34.73 -30.61 -4.40
N GLU A 4 35.84 -30.46 -5.15
CA GLU A 4 36.38 -31.38 -6.14
C GLU A 4 36.82 -32.74 -5.56
N ASP A 5 37.14 -32.81 -4.25
CA ASP A 5 37.55 -34.05 -3.57
C ASP A 5 36.38 -34.83 -2.94
N LYS A 6 35.16 -34.28 -2.95
CA LYS A 6 33.98 -34.88 -2.30
C LYS A 6 33.31 -35.89 -3.24
N THR A 7 32.95 -37.06 -2.70
CA THR A 7 32.17 -38.03 -3.47
C THR A 7 30.74 -37.54 -3.66
N LYS A 8 30.05 -38.03 -4.71
CA LYS A 8 28.65 -37.66 -4.99
C LYS A 8 27.73 -37.82 -3.78
N ASP A 9 27.94 -38.88 -3.00
CA ASP A 9 27.13 -39.16 -1.82
C ASP A 9 27.37 -38.13 -0.69
N GLN A 10 28.61 -37.69 -0.51
CA GLN A 10 28.95 -36.63 0.46
C GLN A 10 28.35 -35.28 0.05
N LEU A 11 28.38 -34.95 -1.26
CA LEU A 11 27.75 -33.74 -1.78
C LEU A 11 26.23 -33.78 -1.62
N ILE A 12 25.61 -34.94 -1.79
CA ILE A 12 24.15 -35.12 -1.60
C ILE A 12 23.77 -34.94 -0.12
N GLU A 13 24.57 -35.46 0.80
CA GLU A 13 24.35 -35.32 2.25
C GLU A 13 24.49 -33.85 2.68
N GLU A 14 25.56 -33.18 2.24
CA GLU A 14 25.79 -31.76 2.53
C GLU A 14 24.69 -30.87 1.95
N LEU A 15 24.21 -31.16 0.72
CA LEU A 15 23.08 -30.45 0.14
C LEU A 15 21.76 -30.68 0.88
N ARG A 16 21.55 -31.85 1.48
CA ARG A 16 20.36 -32.11 2.32
C ARG A 16 20.44 -31.31 3.61
N ASP A 17 21.59 -31.32 4.27
CA ASP A 17 21.82 -30.56 5.50
C ASP A 17 21.68 -29.06 5.26
N LEU A 18 22.25 -28.53 4.17
CA LEU A 18 22.12 -27.13 3.78
C LEU A 18 20.66 -26.76 3.49
N ARG A 19 19.91 -27.61 2.77
CA ARG A 19 18.48 -27.36 2.51
C ARG A 19 17.66 -27.36 3.80
N GLN A 20 17.99 -28.23 4.76
CA GLN A 20 17.30 -28.29 6.04
C GLN A 20 17.63 -27.08 6.94
N GLN A 21 18.89 -26.61 6.92
CA GLN A 21 19.29 -25.40 7.61
C GLN A 21 18.63 -24.15 7.01
N VAL A 22 18.59 -24.05 5.67
CA VAL A 22 17.89 -22.96 4.97
C VAL A 22 16.40 -22.99 5.31
N ALA A 23 15.74 -24.15 5.29
CA ALA A 23 14.32 -24.24 5.67
C ALA A 23 14.07 -23.78 7.11
N THR A 24 14.96 -24.11 8.04
CA THR A 24 14.87 -23.71 9.45
C THR A 24 15.12 -22.22 9.63
N LEU A 25 16.12 -21.67 8.93
CA LEU A 25 16.47 -20.25 8.97
C LEU A 25 15.42 -19.39 8.27
N SER A 26 14.88 -19.84 7.15
CA SER A 26 13.76 -19.21 6.44
C SER A 26 12.49 -19.23 7.29
N GLY A 27 12.13 -20.37 7.90
CA GLY A 27 10.97 -20.42 8.81
C GLY A 27 11.14 -19.54 10.05
N ARG A 28 12.37 -19.41 10.58
CA ARG A 28 12.67 -18.50 11.70
C ARG A 28 12.68 -17.03 11.26
N ALA A 29 13.15 -16.75 10.06
CA ALA A 29 13.05 -15.42 9.46
C ALA A 29 11.59 -15.03 9.23
N GLU A 30 10.74 -15.93 8.73
CA GLU A 30 9.29 -15.72 8.56
C GLU A 30 8.55 -15.55 9.90
N ALA A 31 8.98 -16.26 10.96
CA ALA A 31 8.44 -16.09 12.31
C ALA A 31 8.88 -14.76 12.97
N MET A 32 10.07 -14.25 12.62
CA MET A 32 10.59 -12.97 13.12
C MET A 32 10.19 -11.78 12.23
N SER A 33 9.81 -12.03 10.97
CA SER A 33 9.27 -11.05 10.02
C SER A 33 7.76 -11.15 9.92
N SER A 34 7.11 -11.96 10.76
CA SER A 34 5.68 -11.84 10.97
C SER A 34 5.46 -10.44 11.54
N PRO A 35 4.90 -9.47 10.77
CA PRO A 35 4.40 -8.26 11.42
C PRO A 35 3.47 -8.77 12.50
N GLU A 36 3.59 -8.23 13.72
CA GLU A 36 2.66 -8.50 14.79
C GLU A 36 1.27 -8.54 14.17
N GLN A 37 0.61 -9.70 14.17
CA GLN A 37 -0.76 -9.81 13.69
C GLN A 37 -1.62 -9.09 14.73
N GLY A 38 -1.55 -7.75 14.69
CA GLY A 38 -2.43 -6.88 15.44
C GLY A 38 -3.85 -7.31 15.12
N GLU A 39 -4.67 -7.42 16.16
CA GLU A 39 -6.09 -7.73 15.99
C GLU A 39 -6.67 -6.84 14.90
N ARG A 40 -7.09 -7.45 13.80
CA ARG A 40 -7.69 -6.73 12.70
C ARG A 40 -8.93 -6.02 13.24
N SER A 41 -8.88 -4.69 13.29
CA SER A 41 -9.99 -3.91 13.83
C SER A 41 -11.29 -4.21 13.07
N LEU A 42 -12.38 -4.32 13.83
CA LEU A 42 -13.72 -4.57 13.30
C LEU A 42 -14.11 -3.48 12.31
N ARG A 43 -14.46 -3.89 11.08
CA ARG A 43 -14.93 -2.97 10.04
C ARG A 43 -16.41 -2.69 10.25
N ARG A 44 -16.77 -1.41 10.38
CA ARG A 44 -18.16 -0.95 10.47
C ARG A 44 -18.59 -0.37 9.12
N PRO A 45 -19.79 -0.70 8.61
CA PRO A 45 -20.34 -0.03 7.44
C PRO A 45 -20.49 1.47 7.71
N THR A 46 -20.12 2.30 6.74
CA THR A 46 -20.34 3.75 6.78
C THR A 46 -20.82 4.24 5.41
N GLN A 47 -21.55 5.35 5.43
CA GLN A 47 -21.93 6.13 4.24
C GLN A 47 -21.35 7.55 4.29
N THR A 48 -20.42 7.82 5.21
CA THR A 48 -19.76 9.12 5.30
C THR A 48 -19.05 9.45 3.97
N PRO A 49 -19.21 10.67 3.44
CA PRO A 49 -18.32 11.18 2.41
C PRO A 49 -16.85 11.11 2.86
N ILE A 50 -15.96 10.77 1.92
CA ILE A 50 -14.52 10.76 2.14
C ILE A 50 -13.91 11.65 1.07
N GLU A 51 -13.14 12.64 1.51
CA GLU A 51 -12.35 13.49 0.63
C GLU A 51 -10.89 13.10 0.76
N PHE A 52 -10.16 13.13 -0.35
CA PHE A 52 -8.76 12.74 -0.34
C PHE A 52 -7.96 13.38 -1.45
N VAL A 53 -6.64 13.43 -1.24
CA VAL A 53 -5.68 13.88 -2.23
C VAL A 53 -4.44 13.00 -2.20
N ALA A 54 -3.87 12.74 -3.38
CA ALA A 54 -2.60 12.05 -3.51
C ALA A 54 -1.46 12.95 -3.00
N ASN A 55 -0.62 12.41 -2.11
CA ASN A 55 0.56 13.10 -1.58
C ASN A 55 1.84 12.52 -2.17
N PHE A 56 1.91 12.43 -3.50
CA PHE A 56 3.09 12.00 -4.24
C PHE A 56 3.16 12.73 -5.58
N GLU A 57 4.37 13.02 -6.05
CA GLU A 57 4.59 13.69 -7.33
C GLU A 57 4.84 12.67 -8.45
N LEU A 58 5.86 11.82 -8.28
CA LEU A 58 6.29 10.83 -9.25
C LEU A 58 6.45 9.48 -8.57
N VAL A 59 5.80 8.47 -9.12
CA VAL A 59 5.90 7.08 -8.66
C VAL A 59 6.68 6.28 -9.69
N HIS A 60 7.72 5.58 -9.25
CA HIS A 60 8.41 4.62 -10.10
C HIS A 60 7.67 3.27 -10.05
N ALA A 61 7.37 2.73 -11.22
CA ALA A 61 6.65 1.47 -11.37
C ALA A 61 7.33 0.58 -12.41
N GLN A 62 7.25 -0.72 -12.17
CA GLN A 62 7.70 -1.76 -13.06
C GLN A 62 6.53 -2.25 -13.91
N GLY A 63 6.67 -2.21 -15.24
CA GLY A 63 5.65 -2.77 -16.13
C GLY A 63 5.55 -4.29 -15.97
N VAL A 64 4.32 -4.79 -15.88
CA VAL A 64 3.97 -6.22 -15.80
C VAL A 64 3.59 -6.73 -17.19
N ASP A 65 2.66 -6.04 -17.87
CA ASP A 65 2.26 -6.33 -19.25
C ASP A 65 1.70 -5.10 -19.97
N VAL A 66 1.74 -5.12 -21.31
CA VAL A 66 1.22 -4.05 -22.18
C VAL A 66 0.46 -4.68 -23.33
N SER A 67 -0.69 -4.08 -23.66
CA SER A 67 -1.50 -4.41 -24.83
C SER A 67 -1.84 -3.13 -25.61
N ALA A 68 -2.48 -3.28 -26.77
CA ALA A 68 -2.95 -2.12 -27.54
C ALA A 68 -4.00 -1.27 -26.81
N SER A 69 -4.66 -1.80 -25.78
CA SER A 69 -5.74 -1.13 -25.04
C SER A 69 -5.39 -0.75 -23.60
N GLY A 70 -4.19 -1.07 -23.11
CA GLY A 70 -3.84 -0.77 -21.73
C GLY A 70 -2.47 -1.30 -21.27
N VAL A 71 -2.09 -0.90 -20.07
CA VAL A 71 -0.84 -1.28 -19.39
C VAL A 71 -1.13 -1.74 -17.96
N CYS A 72 -0.45 -2.79 -17.54
CA CYS A 72 -0.40 -3.28 -16.17
C CYS A 72 1.00 -3.01 -15.61
N PHE A 73 1.08 -2.49 -14.39
CA PHE A 73 2.34 -2.20 -13.71
C PHE A 73 2.19 -2.43 -12.20
N GLU A 74 3.33 -2.59 -11.54
CA GLU A 74 3.43 -2.73 -10.10
C GLU A 74 4.44 -1.73 -9.55
N THR A 75 4.27 -1.30 -8.30
CA THR A 75 5.22 -0.44 -7.60
C THR A 75 5.50 -1.04 -6.22
N SER A 76 6.73 -0.90 -5.76
CA SER A 76 7.13 -1.28 -4.40
C SER A 76 6.94 -0.14 -3.40
N GLU A 77 6.67 1.07 -3.89
CA GLU A 77 6.48 2.26 -3.06
C GLU A 77 5.05 2.29 -2.51
N ASN A 78 4.89 2.68 -1.24
CA ASN A 78 3.57 2.94 -0.69
C ASN A 78 3.05 4.25 -1.24
N LEU A 79 1.89 4.20 -1.92
CA LEU A 79 1.24 5.40 -2.42
C LEU A 79 0.57 6.14 -1.27
N GLU A 80 1.12 7.30 -0.91
CA GLU A 80 0.65 8.12 0.19
C GLU A 80 -0.49 9.06 -0.22
N PHE A 81 -1.50 9.18 0.63
CA PHE A 81 -2.66 10.03 0.46
C PHE A 81 -2.99 10.74 1.77
N GLU A 82 -3.53 11.94 1.67
CA GLU A 82 -4.24 12.57 2.78
C GLU A 82 -5.74 12.31 2.62
N LEU A 83 -6.38 11.89 3.71
CA LEU A 83 -7.80 11.59 3.80
C LEU A 83 -8.45 12.52 4.82
N GLU A 84 -9.67 12.98 4.53
CA GLU A 84 -10.56 13.60 5.49
C GLU A 84 -11.95 12.95 5.43
N PHE A 85 -12.50 12.62 6.60
CA PHE A 85 -13.86 12.08 6.72
C PHE A 85 -14.42 12.34 8.12
N GLU A 86 -15.76 12.42 8.21
CA GLU A 86 -16.45 12.49 9.51
C GLU A 86 -16.74 11.10 10.09
N ALA A 87 -16.35 10.89 11.33
CA ALA A 87 -16.70 9.69 12.09
C ALA A 87 -17.02 10.07 13.53
N ASP A 88 -18.12 9.52 14.05
CA ASP A 88 -18.61 9.77 15.42
C ASP A 88 -18.83 11.27 15.74
N GLY A 89 -19.17 12.07 14.72
CA GLY A 89 -19.41 13.51 14.85
C GLY A 89 -18.14 14.36 14.88
N GLU A 90 -16.98 13.76 14.65
CA GLU A 90 -15.68 14.44 14.57
C GLU A 90 -15.09 14.32 13.17
N THR A 91 -14.44 15.38 12.69
CA THR A 91 -13.65 15.35 11.47
C THR A 91 -12.30 14.70 11.76
N HIS A 92 -11.99 13.63 11.01
CA HIS A 92 -10.70 12.95 11.09
C HIS A 92 -9.87 13.27 9.86
N GLN A 93 -8.64 13.71 10.07
CA GLN A 93 -7.64 13.85 9.02
C GLN A 93 -6.53 12.83 9.24
N HIS A 94 -6.12 12.18 8.16
CA HIS A 94 -5.15 11.09 8.20
C HIS A 94 -4.24 11.08 6.98
N THR A 95 -2.98 10.74 7.21
CA THR A 95 -2.11 10.21 6.16
C THR A 95 -2.34 8.71 6.04
N ALA A 96 -2.48 8.20 4.82
CA ALA A 96 -2.82 6.81 4.55
C ALA A 96 -2.13 6.25 3.30
N HIS A 97 -1.90 4.94 3.28
CA HIS A 97 -1.36 4.24 2.13
C HIS A 97 -2.46 3.48 1.38
N LEU A 98 -2.38 3.44 0.04
CA LEU A 98 -3.26 2.58 -0.76
C LEU A 98 -2.88 1.10 -0.56
N ALA A 99 -3.75 0.33 0.09
CA ALA A 99 -3.54 -1.10 0.33
C ALA A 99 -4.09 -1.99 -0.80
N TRP A 100 -5.20 -1.59 -1.43
CA TRP A 100 -5.74 -2.27 -2.61
C TRP A 100 -6.74 -1.40 -3.36
N MET A 101 -6.90 -1.71 -4.65
CA MET A 101 -7.93 -1.13 -5.50
C MET A 101 -8.57 -2.25 -6.33
N ARG A 102 -9.90 -2.22 -6.50
CA ARG A 102 -10.58 -3.17 -7.38
C ARG A 102 -11.83 -2.56 -8.00
N LYS A 103 -12.12 -2.92 -9.25
CA LYS A 103 -13.41 -2.67 -9.87
C LYS A 103 -14.45 -3.63 -9.29
N VAL A 104 -15.59 -3.11 -8.85
CA VAL A 104 -16.74 -3.93 -8.40
C VAL A 104 -17.77 -4.07 -9.51
N SER A 105 -18.67 -5.05 -9.39
CA SER A 105 -19.64 -5.41 -10.44
C SER A 105 -20.56 -4.26 -10.86
N SER A 106 -20.78 -3.27 -10.00
CA SER A 106 -21.55 -2.06 -10.33
C SER A 106 -20.80 -1.08 -11.26
N GLY A 107 -19.54 -1.36 -11.61
CA GLY A 107 -18.69 -0.46 -12.38
C GLY A 107 -17.86 0.50 -11.52
N ASN A 108 -18.25 0.71 -10.25
CA ASN A 108 -17.50 1.53 -9.30
C ASN A 108 -16.12 0.92 -9.02
N ILE A 109 -15.17 1.78 -8.65
CA ILE A 109 -13.87 1.34 -8.16
C ILE A 109 -13.87 1.48 -6.65
N ARG A 110 -13.53 0.40 -5.96
CA ARG A 110 -13.38 0.39 -4.51
C ARG A 110 -11.91 0.46 -4.16
N TRP A 111 -11.60 1.39 -3.28
CA TRP A 111 -10.27 1.67 -2.78
C TRP A 111 -10.22 1.27 -1.32
N GLY A 112 -9.13 0.65 -0.90
CA GLY A 112 -8.85 0.32 0.49
C GLY A 112 -7.57 0.98 0.92
N PHE A 113 -7.66 1.78 1.97
CA PHE A 113 -6.53 2.47 2.56
C PHE A 113 -6.13 1.85 3.90
N GLU A 114 -4.86 1.95 4.22
CA GLU A 114 -4.29 1.72 5.54
C GLU A 114 -3.96 3.08 6.16
N LEU A 115 -4.53 3.40 7.32
CA LEU A 115 -4.26 4.66 8.02
C LEU A 115 -2.90 4.58 8.71
N VAL A 116 -2.02 5.55 8.43
CA VAL A 116 -0.63 5.55 8.90
C VAL A 116 -0.44 6.52 10.06
N SER A 117 -0.97 7.74 9.94
CA SER A 117 -0.83 8.78 10.97
C SER A 117 -2.05 9.71 11.00
N LYS A 118 -2.16 10.51 12.07
CA LYS A 118 -3.11 11.63 12.19
C LYS A 118 -2.51 12.97 11.76
N GLU A 119 -1.22 12.99 11.46
CA GLU A 119 -0.51 14.18 11.01
C GLU A 119 -0.53 14.22 9.49
N THR A 120 -0.95 15.34 8.93
CA THR A 120 -1.01 15.57 7.48
C THR A 120 -0.08 16.72 7.11
N SER A 121 0.41 16.74 5.87
CA SER A 121 1.14 17.88 5.31
C SER A 121 0.23 19.11 5.09
N GLY A 122 -1.10 18.90 5.11
CA GLY A 122 -2.12 19.93 4.94
C GLY A 122 -2.44 20.21 3.48
N LEU A 123 -1.97 19.38 2.56
CA LEU A 123 -2.19 19.53 1.12
C LEU A 123 -3.67 19.50 0.78
N LEU A 124 -4.45 18.63 1.44
CA LEU A 124 -5.90 18.58 1.28
C LEU A 124 -6.57 19.90 1.71
N SER A 125 -6.15 20.46 2.84
CA SER A 125 -6.65 21.74 3.34
C SER A 125 -6.33 22.89 2.39
N VAL A 126 -5.10 22.94 1.86
CA VAL A 126 -4.72 23.93 0.85
C VAL A 126 -5.56 23.78 -0.41
N ARG A 127 -5.80 22.55 -0.87
CA ARG A 127 -6.62 22.29 -2.06
C ARG A 127 -8.04 22.80 -1.89
N LYS A 128 -8.68 22.51 -0.74
CA LYS A 128 -10.02 23.01 -0.42
C LYS A 128 -10.08 24.54 -0.43
N LEU A 129 -9.07 25.21 0.13
CA LEU A 129 -9.01 26.67 0.14
C LEU A 129 -8.92 27.25 -1.28
N LEU A 130 -8.10 26.65 -2.15
CA LEU A 130 -7.99 27.07 -3.54
C LEU A 130 -9.29 26.86 -4.31
N ASP A 131 -9.90 25.69 -4.16
CA ASP A 131 -11.18 25.37 -4.83
C ASP A 131 -12.32 26.28 -4.32
N THR A 132 -12.25 26.77 -3.07
CA THR A 132 -13.22 27.74 -2.53
C THR A 132 -12.99 29.16 -3.06
N ALA A 133 -11.72 29.57 -3.23
CA ALA A 133 -11.36 30.91 -3.68
C ALA A 133 -11.70 31.17 -5.16
N GLU A 134 -11.68 30.13 -6.00
CA GLU A 134 -12.05 30.26 -7.42
C GLU A 134 -13.55 30.56 -7.62
N ILE A 135 -14.41 30.22 -6.64
CA ILE A 135 -15.86 30.45 -6.71
C ILE A 135 -16.24 31.90 -6.35
N GLU A 136 -15.45 32.59 -5.52
CA GLU A 136 -15.73 33.99 -5.15
C GLU A 136 -15.30 35.00 -6.22
N MET A 137 -14.49 34.60 -7.21
CA MET A 137 -14.00 35.48 -8.26
C MET A 137 -14.90 35.56 -9.51
N ASP A 138 -15.96 34.73 -9.59
CA ASP A 138 -16.92 34.70 -10.71
C ASP A 138 -18.25 35.41 -10.37
N VAL A 139 -18.18 36.56 -9.71
CA VAL A 139 -19.32 37.48 -9.53
C VAL A 139 -18.93 38.87 -10.01
N GLY A 140 -18.97 39.07 -11.33
CA GLY A 140 -19.06 40.41 -11.89
C GLY A 140 -18.49 40.59 -13.31
N GLU A 141 -19.34 40.39 -14.31
CA GLU A 141 -19.50 41.33 -15.44
C GLU A 141 -20.99 41.51 -15.75
#